data_AF-A0A381V4L8-F1
#
_entry.id   AF-A0A381V4L8-F1
#
_cell.length_a   1.000
_cell.length_b   1.000
_cell.length_c   1.000
_cell.angle_alpha   90.00
_cell.angle_beta   90.00
_cell.angle_gamma   90.00
#
_symmetry.space_group_name_H-M   'P 1'
#
loop_
_entity.id
_entity.type
_entity.pdbx_description
1 polymer ?
#
loop_
_entity_poly.entity_id
_entity_poly.type
_entity_poly.pdbx_seq_one_letter_code
_entity_poly.pdbx_strand_id
1 'polypeptide(L)'
;SGINTVLDYGCGYEPVLKTLLEREGYKTRGYDLNFFPNKELKKKYDLIISTETFEHIKNPGEELACLIPKISSKGYLAIMTRFYPSRDSNLCLESFSEWYYKRDPTHIAFYSQKTFSWVADEFKMKICYNNNFDFIIFQRK
;
A
#
# COMPACT_ATOMS: atom_id res chain seq x y z
N SER A 1 8.27 2.46 18.67
CA SER A 1 7.05 2.15 17.90
C SER A 1 6.51 0.81 18.42
N GLY A 2 5.23 0.67 18.72
CA GLY A 2 4.66 -0.59 19.25
C GLY A 2 4.45 -1.68 18.18
N ILE A 3 5.29 -1.71 17.14
CA ILE A 3 5.14 -2.58 15.97
C ILE A 3 5.89 -3.88 16.24
N ASN A 4 5.18 -5.01 16.25
CA ASN A 4 5.78 -6.33 16.43
C ASN A 4 5.47 -7.27 15.28
N THR A 5 4.28 -7.13 14.68
CA THR A 5 3.78 -7.98 13.59
C THR A 5 3.61 -7.20 12.30
N VAL A 6 4.17 -7.72 11.22
CA VAL A 6 4.16 -7.07 9.90
C VAL A 6 3.58 -8.01 8.84
N LEU A 7 2.73 -7.48 7.98
CA LEU A 7 2.32 -8.13 6.73
C LEU A 7 2.95 -7.39 5.56
N ASP A 8 3.78 -8.08 4.80
CA ASP A 8 4.29 -7.68 3.49
C ASP A 8 3.27 -8.14 2.44
N TYR A 9 2.46 -7.20 1.96
CA TYR A 9 1.30 -7.44 1.09
C TYR A 9 1.66 -7.15 -0.37
N GLY A 10 1.54 -8.18 -1.22
CA GLY A 10 2.08 -8.16 -2.58
C GLY A 10 3.59 -8.44 -2.58
N CYS A 11 4.06 -9.35 -1.74
CA CYS A 11 5.50 -9.59 -1.55
C CYS A 11 6.21 -10.22 -2.76
N GLY A 12 5.48 -10.51 -3.84
CA GLY A 12 6.02 -11.09 -5.06
C GLY A 12 6.51 -12.52 -4.87
N TYR A 13 7.29 -13.01 -5.83
CA TYR A 13 7.89 -14.35 -5.80
C TYR A 13 9.04 -14.45 -4.77
N GLU A 14 9.86 -13.39 -4.69
CA GLU A 14 10.97 -13.28 -3.75
C GLU A 14 10.66 -12.21 -2.69
N PRO A 15 10.23 -12.60 -1.48
CA PRO A 15 9.80 -11.66 -0.45
C PRO A 15 11.00 -11.07 0.30
N VAL A 16 11.83 -10.28 -0.39
CA VAL A 16 13.06 -9.68 0.17
C VAL A 16 12.73 -8.76 1.35
N LEU A 17 11.69 -7.94 1.24
CA LEU A 17 11.28 -7.01 2.29
C LEU A 17 10.89 -7.77 3.57
N LYS A 18 10.10 -8.84 3.46
CA LYS A 18 9.85 -9.76 4.60
C LYS A 18 11.15 -10.20 5.27
N THR A 19 12.13 -10.69 4.51
CA THR A 19 13.41 -11.16 5.07
C THR A 19 14.18 -10.05 5.78
N LEU A 20 14.20 -8.84 5.22
CA LEU A 20 14.83 -7.69 5.86
C LEU A 20 14.14 -7.33 7.17
N LEU A 21 12.81 -7.29 7.18
CA LEU A 21 12.02 -7.02 8.39
C LEU A 21 12.23 -8.09 9.48
N GLU A 22 12.32 -9.37 9.09
CA GLU A 22 12.63 -10.45 10.04
C GLU A 22 14.03 -10.30 10.66
N ARG A 23 15.02 -9.83 9.90
CA ARG A 23 16.37 -9.55 10.41
C ARG A 23 16.39 -8.39 11.41
N GLU A 24 15.53 -7.40 11.21
CA GLU A 24 15.32 -6.29 12.16
C GLU A 24 14.48 -6.71 13.40
N GLY A 25 14.08 -7.98 13.50
CA GLY A 25 13.39 -8.54 14.67
C GLY A 25 11.87 -8.51 14.61
N TYR A 26 11.27 -8.12 13.47
CA TYR A 26 9.81 -8.13 13.31
C TYR A 26 9.28 -9.53 12.98
N LYS A 27 8.09 -9.85 13.51
CA LYS A 27 7.36 -11.07 13.11
C LYS A 27 6.62 -10.80 11.81
N THR A 28 7.25 -11.14 10.69
CA THR A 28 6.73 -10.79 9.36
C THR A 28 6.07 -11.97 8.65
N ARG A 29 4.99 -11.68 7.93
CA ARG A 29 4.33 -12.59 7.00
C ARG A 29 4.32 -11.97 5.60
N GLY A 30 4.56 -12.78 4.58
CA GLY A 30 4.37 -12.39 3.19
C GLY A 30 3.03 -12.90 2.69
N TYR A 31 2.37 -12.11 1.86
CA TYR A 31 1.19 -12.52 1.10
C TYR A 31 1.32 -11.99 -0.32
N ASP A 32 1.01 -12.84 -1.28
CA ASP A 32 0.89 -12.48 -2.68
C ASP A 32 -0.19 -13.37 -3.30
N LEU A 33 -1.08 -12.79 -4.09
CA LEU A 33 -2.20 -13.53 -4.67
C LEU A 33 -1.74 -14.69 -5.58
N ASN A 34 -0.61 -14.54 -6.26
CA ASN A 34 -0.10 -15.50 -7.23
C ASN A 34 0.93 -16.45 -6.62
N PHE A 35 1.81 -15.94 -5.76
CA PHE A 35 2.95 -16.72 -5.24
C PHE A 35 2.75 -17.27 -3.83
N PHE A 36 2.02 -16.53 -2.97
CA PHE A 36 1.79 -16.90 -1.57
C PHE A 36 0.32 -16.69 -1.16
N PRO A 37 -0.65 -17.37 -1.82
CA PRO A 37 -2.09 -17.17 -1.59
C PRO A 37 -2.54 -17.86 -0.29
N ASN A 38 -2.10 -17.32 0.85
CA ASN A 38 -2.50 -17.84 2.14
C ASN A 38 -3.87 -17.29 2.54
N LYS A 39 -4.85 -18.19 2.70
CA LYS A 39 -6.22 -17.86 3.14
C LYS A 39 -6.30 -17.50 4.63
N GLU A 40 -5.27 -17.82 5.42
CA GLU A 40 -5.21 -17.61 6.87
C GLU A 40 -4.47 -16.33 7.26
N LEU A 41 -4.71 -15.23 6.54
CA LEU A 41 -4.21 -13.93 6.99
C LEU A 41 -4.76 -13.65 8.39
N LYS A 42 -3.85 -13.50 9.37
CA LYS A 42 -4.22 -13.14 10.75
C LYS A 42 -5.03 -11.84 10.75
N LYS A 43 -5.94 -11.75 11.72
CA LYS A 43 -6.92 -10.66 11.78
C LYS A 43 -6.37 -9.32 12.29
N LYS A 44 -5.11 -9.23 12.75
CA LYS A 44 -4.51 -8.02 13.33
C LYS A 44 -2.98 -7.99 13.14
N TYR A 45 -2.49 -7.07 12.30
CA TYR A 45 -1.08 -6.72 12.11
C TYR A 45 -0.82 -5.29 12.55
N ASP A 46 0.32 -5.04 13.18
CA ASP A 46 0.69 -3.69 13.63
C ASP A 46 1.11 -2.80 12.46
N LEU A 47 1.65 -3.41 11.40
CA LEU A 47 1.94 -2.79 10.11
C LEU A 47 1.52 -3.73 8.98
N ILE A 48 0.75 -3.20 8.03
CA ILE A 48 0.67 -3.76 6.68
C ILE A 48 1.48 -2.84 5.78
N ILE A 49 2.47 -3.38 5.08
CA ILE A 49 3.28 -2.67 4.10
C ILE A 49 3.06 -3.32 2.73
N SER A 50 2.92 -2.49 1.70
CA SER A 50 2.73 -2.95 0.33
C SER A 50 3.54 -2.05 -0.60
N THR A 51 4.40 -2.65 -1.41
CA THR A 51 5.31 -1.94 -2.30
C THR A 51 5.15 -2.43 -3.72
N GLU A 52 4.88 -1.51 -4.66
CA GLU A 52 4.67 -1.81 -6.08
C GLU A 52 3.64 -2.94 -6.27
N THR A 53 2.44 -2.72 -5.75
CA THR A 53 1.35 -3.71 -5.75
C THR A 53 0.01 -3.04 -6.05
N PHE A 54 -0.23 -1.86 -5.48
CA PHE A 54 -1.53 -1.20 -5.53
C PHE A 54 -1.97 -0.80 -6.94
N GLU A 55 -1.02 -0.54 -7.82
CA GLU A 55 -1.22 -0.25 -9.24
C GLU A 55 -1.73 -1.46 -10.04
N HIS A 56 -1.57 -2.68 -9.53
CA HIS A 56 -2.04 -3.91 -10.15
C HIS A 56 -3.42 -4.37 -9.64
N ILE A 57 -3.97 -3.70 -8.62
CA ILE A 57 -5.24 -4.10 -7.99
C ILE A 57 -6.42 -3.64 -8.84
N LYS A 58 -7.25 -4.60 -9.28
CA LYS A 58 -8.42 -4.33 -10.12
C LYS A 58 -9.54 -3.57 -9.37
N ASN A 59 -9.80 -3.97 -8.12
CA ASN A 59 -10.85 -3.39 -7.28
C ASN A 59 -10.25 -2.84 -5.98
N PRO A 60 -9.56 -1.68 -6.01
CA PRO A 60 -8.82 -1.19 -4.85
C PRO A 60 -9.70 -0.86 -3.65
N GLY A 61 -10.95 -0.43 -3.87
CA GLY A 61 -11.91 -0.21 -2.79
C GLY A 61 -12.26 -1.49 -2.02
N GLU A 62 -12.49 -2.60 -2.74
CA GLU A 62 -12.76 -3.91 -2.14
C GLU A 62 -11.52 -4.44 -1.40
N GLU A 63 -10.34 -4.27 -1.99
CA GLU A 63 -9.09 -4.72 -1.37
C GLU A 63 -8.79 -3.93 -0.09
N LEU A 64 -8.95 -2.60 -0.10
CA LEU A 64 -8.82 -1.77 1.09
C LEU A 64 -9.84 -2.15 2.17
N ALA A 65 -11.10 -2.39 1.79
CA ALA A 65 -12.14 -2.86 2.70
C ALA A 65 -11.80 -4.24 3.32
N CYS A 66 -11.07 -5.09 2.59
CA CYS A 66 -10.56 -6.36 3.07
C CYS A 66 -9.35 -6.19 4.01
N LEU A 67 -8.41 -5.31 3.66
CA LEU A 67 -7.13 -5.13 4.37
C LEU A 67 -7.26 -4.34 5.66
N ILE A 68 -7.99 -3.24 5.67
CA ILE A 68 -8.04 -2.30 6.81
C ILE A 68 -8.56 -2.96 8.10
N PRO A 69 -9.56 -3.86 8.07
CA PRO A 69 -9.96 -4.64 9.24
C PRO A 69 -8.83 -5.48 9.83
N LYS A 70 -7.84 -5.89 9.03
CA LYS A 70 -6.66 -6.67 9.45
C LYS A 70 -5.57 -5.84 10.12
N ILE A 71 -5.70 -4.52 10.15
CA ILE A 71 -4.76 -3.64 10.86
C ILE A 71 -5.15 -3.58 12.35
N SER A 72 -4.18 -3.69 13.25
CA SER A 72 -4.34 -3.50 14.70
C SER A 72 -4.91 -2.11 15.03
N SER A 73 -5.50 -1.94 16.20
CA SER A 73 -5.83 -0.59 16.69
C SER A 73 -4.56 0.26 16.76
N LYS A 74 -4.61 1.49 16.25
CA LYS A 74 -3.43 2.37 16.09
C LYS A 74 -2.31 1.82 15.20
N GLY A 75 -2.53 0.70 14.50
CA GLY A 75 -1.60 0.14 13.53
C GLY A 75 -1.59 0.92 12.21
N TYR A 76 -0.70 0.50 11.31
CA TYR A 76 -0.34 1.27 10.12
C TYR A 76 -0.61 0.51 8.82
N LEU A 77 -0.92 1.27 7.78
CA LEU A 77 -0.88 0.84 6.37
C LEU A 77 0.14 1.73 5.65
N ALA A 78 1.23 1.14 5.18
CA ALA A 78 2.22 1.81 4.35
C ALA A 78 2.06 1.34 2.91
N ILE A 79 1.93 2.27 1.97
CA ILE A 79 1.77 1.99 0.54
C ILE A 79 2.89 2.70 -0.20
N MET A 80 3.61 1.94 -1.02
CA MET A 80 4.51 2.45 -2.04
C MET A 80 3.94 2.14 -3.43
N THR A 81 3.61 3.18 -4.19
CA THR A 81 3.15 3.11 -5.58
C THR A 81 3.31 4.50 -6.18
N ARG A 82 3.68 4.61 -7.45
CA ARG A 82 3.93 5.93 -8.04
C ARG A 82 2.65 6.77 -8.12
N PHE A 83 2.74 8.01 -7.65
CA PHE A 83 1.59 8.91 -7.67
C PHE A 83 1.35 9.47 -9.06
N TYR A 84 0.07 9.63 -9.41
CA TYR A 84 -0.36 10.27 -10.64
C TYR A 84 0.30 11.66 -10.75
N PRO A 85 0.95 11.99 -11.88
CA PRO A 85 1.64 13.26 -12.07
C PRO A 85 0.73 14.47 -11.82
N SER A 86 1.21 15.41 -11.01
CA SER A 86 0.50 16.65 -10.71
C SER A 86 1.37 17.88 -10.97
N ARG A 87 0.72 19.00 -11.29
CA ARG A 87 1.32 20.33 -11.43
C ARG A 87 0.40 21.31 -10.70
N ASP A 88 0.96 22.13 -9.82
CA ASP A 88 0.21 23.09 -8.99
C ASP A 88 -1.01 22.44 -8.28
N SER A 89 -0.79 21.27 -7.68
CA SER A 89 -1.82 20.47 -6.99
C SER A 89 -2.96 19.94 -7.86
N ASN A 90 -2.87 20.08 -9.19
CA ASN A 90 -3.84 19.56 -10.15
C ASN A 90 -3.27 18.39 -10.94
N LEU A 91 -4.12 17.44 -11.33
CA LEU A 91 -3.71 16.33 -12.19
C LEU A 91 -3.20 16.88 -13.53
N CYS A 92 -2.03 16.40 -13.98
CA CYS A 92 -1.41 16.86 -15.21
C CYS A 92 -1.49 15.77 -16.29
N LEU A 93 -2.50 15.85 -17.16
CA LEU A 93 -2.72 14.91 -18.27
C LEU A 93 -1.54 14.84 -19.24
N GLU A 94 -0.90 15.97 -19.52
CA GLU A 94 0.32 16.05 -20.35
C GLU A 94 1.48 15.27 -19.72
N SER A 95 1.72 15.45 -18.41
CA SER A 95 2.77 14.68 -17.74
C SER A 95 2.41 13.20 -17.66
N PHE A 96 1.13 12.88 -17.52
CA PHE A 96 0.65 11.51 -17.57
C PHE A 96 0.85 10.86 -18.95
N SER A 97 0.65 11.57 -20.07
CA SER A 97 0.82 11.01 -21.42
C SER A 97 2.25 10.55 -21.69
N GLU A 98 3.24 11.20 -21.11
CA GLU A 98 4.66 10.84 -21.24
C GLU A 98 5.18 9.93 -20.11
N TRP A 99 4.40 9.79 -19.04
CA TRP A 99 4.83 9.06 -17.84
C TRP A 99 5.19 7.61 -18.15
N TYR A 100 6.39 7.19 -17.75
CA TYR A 100 6.89 5.84 -18.02
C TYR A 100 6.10 4.77 -17.23
N TYR A 101 5.58 5.12 -16.06
CA TYR A 101 4.98 4.16 -15.14
C TYR A 101 3.70 3.51 -15.70
N LYS A 102 2.93 4.22 -16.53
CA LYS A 102 1.74 3.63 -17.21
C LYS A 102 2.07 2.73 -18.40
N ARG A 103 3.34 2.65 -18.82
CA ARG A 103 3.75 1.87 -20.01
C ARG A 103 3.75 0.37 -19.72
N ASP A 104 3.84 -0.02 -18.44
CA ASP A 104 3.62 -1.40 -18.03
C ASP A 104 2.13 -1.74 -18.11
N PRO A 105 1.71 -2.72 -18.94
CA PRO A 105 0.29 -3.06 -19.11
C PRO A 105 -0.33 -3.69 -17.86
N THR A 106 0.48 -4.11 -16.88
CA THR A 106 0.00 -4.63 -15.60
C THR A 106 -0.39 -3.51 -14.63
N HIS A 107 -0.01 -2.24 -14.90
CA HIS A 107 -0.38 -1.09 -14.10
C HIS A 107 -1.76 -0.58 -14.55
N ILE A 108 -2.79 -0.98 -13.82
CA ILE A 108 -4.20 -0.76 -14.17
C ILE A 108 -4.89 0.28 -13.30
N ALA A 109 -4.26 0.70 -12.20
CA ALA A 109 -4.76 1.72 -11.28
C ALA A 109 -3.67 2.75 -10.92
N PHE A 110 -4.03 4.03 -10.87
CA PHE A 110 -3.10 5.11 -10.51
C PHE A 110 -3.72 6.03 -9.45
N TYR A 111 -2.90 6.42 -8.47
CA TYR A 111 -3.37 7.11 -7.26
C TYR A 111 -2.79 8.51 -7.19
N SER A 112 -3.61 9.48 -6.84
CA SER A 112 -3.15 10.84 -6.55
C SER A 112 -3.18 11.12 -5.05
N GLN A 113 -2.58 12.22 -4.61
CA GLN A 113 -2.74 12.69 -3.23
C GLN A 113 -4.22 12.83 -2.85
N LYS A 114 -5.06 13.33 -3.78
CA LYS A 114 -6.51 13.46 -3.57
C LYS A 114 -7.18 12.10 -3.36
N THR A 115 -6.76 11.08 -4.11
CA THR A 115 -7.25 9.70 -3.94
C THR A 115 -6.92 9.19 -2.55
N PHE A 116 -5.69 9.39 -2.09
CA PHE A 116 -5.27 8.94 -0.76
C PHE A 116 -5.93 9.72 0.38
N SER A 117 -6.16 11.03 0.23
CA SER A 117 -6.96 11.80 1.18
C SER A 117 -8.38 11.25 1.29
N TRP A 118 -9.01 10.94 0.15
CA TRP A 118 -10.33 10.30 0.14
C TRP A 118 -10.32 8.93 0.83
N VAL A 119 -9.29 8.09 0.57
CA VAL A 119 -9.11 6.80 1.27
C VAL A 119 -9.00 7.00 2.79
N ALA A 120 -8.26 8.01 3.24
CA ALA A 120 -8.14 8.30 4.67
C ALA A 120 -9.50 8.61 5.31
N ASP A 121 -10.31 9.43 4.65
CA ASP A 121 -11.61 9.84 5.15
C ASP A 121 -12.62 8.69 5.13
N GLU A 122 -12.74 7.99 3.99
CA GLU A 122 -13.67 6.87 3.80
C GLU A 122 -13.43 5.75 4.82
N PHE A 123 -12.17 5.37 5.02
CA PHE A 123 -11.82 4.26 5.90
C PHE A 123 -11.46 4.70 7.34
N LYS A 124 -11.74 5.96 7.70
CA LYS A 124 -11.47 6.52 9.03
C LYS A 124 -10.02 6.31 9.47
N MET A 125 -9.08 6.51 8.56
CA MET A 125 -7.65 6.50 8.82
C MET A 125 -7.11 7.93 8.90
N LYS A 126 -5.89 8.07 9.41
CA LYS A 126 -5.15 9.33 9.43
C LYS A 126 -3.89 9.16 8.57
N ILE A 127 -3.66 10.07 7.63
CA ILE A 127 -2.36 10.15 6.95
C ILE A 127 -1.34 10.69 7.95
N CYS A 128 -0.29 9.92 8.25
CA CYS A 128 0.76 10.27 9.20
C CYS A 128 2.10 10.58 8.52
N TYR A 129 2.28 10.12 7.29
CA TYR A 129 3.42 10.46 6.43
C TYR A 129 2.97 10.43 4.97
N ASN A 130 3.47 11.36 4.16
CA ASN A 130 3.25 11.40 2.72
C ASN A 130 4.42 12.15 2.07
N ASN A 131 5.20 11.47 1.21
CA ASN A 131 6.30 12.11 0.48
C ASN A 131 5.86 12.79 -0.83
N ASN A 132 4.54 12.76 -1.12
CA ASN A 132 3.91 13.36 -2.30
C ASN A 132 4.40 12.80 -3.64
N PHE A 133 5.03 11.63 -3.64
CA PHE A 133 5.68 11.07 -4.82
C PHE A 133 5.36 9.60 -5.05
N ASP A 134 5.66 8.75 -4.08
CA ASP A 134 5.46 7.32 -4.19
C ASP A 134 5.16 6.62 -2.87
N PHE A 135 5.27 7.30 -1.71
CA PHE A 135 5.17 6.65 -0.41
C PHE A 135 4.26 7.40 0.55
N ILE A 136 3.34 6.66 1.14
CA ILE A 136 2.35 7.18 2.09
C ILE A 136 2.09 6.19 3.22
N ILE A 137 1.88 6.71 4.42
CA ILE A 137 1.56 5.91 5.61
C ILE A 137 0.27 6.44 6.24
N PHE A 138 -0.69 5.54 6.38
CA PHE A 138 -1.91 5.72 7.13
C PHE A 138 -1.81 5.08 8.51
N GLN A 139 -2.46 5.66 9.51
CA GLN A 139 -2.67 5.08 10.82
C GLN A 139 -4.17 4.91 11.07
N ARG A 140 -4.56 3.76 11.60
CA ARG A 140 -5.94 3.50 12.02
C ARG A 140 -6.32 4.40 13.21
N LYS A 141 -7.43 5.13 13.12
CA LYS A 141 -7.98 5.94 14.24
C LYS A 141 -8.50 5.06 15.37
#